data_AF-A0A6N0I2S8-F1
#
_entry.id   AF-A0A6N0I2S8-F1
#
_cell.length_a   1.000
_cell.length_b   1.000
_cell.length_c   1.000
_cell.angle_alpha   90.00
_cell.angle_beta   90.00
_cell.angle_gamma   90.00
#
_symmetry.space_group_name_H-M   'P 1'
#
loop_
_entity.id
_entity.type
_entity.pdbx_description
1 polymer ?
#
loop_
_entity_poly.entity_id
_entity_poly.type
_entity_poly.pdbx_seq_one_letter_code
_entity_poly.pdbx_strand_id
1 'polypeptide(L)'
;MSRKRIDVVKVQMVKEDTLWYLKRRIEEPKDAADIMRDFIGNADREHFILICLNSKNEPTHIETVSIGTINFAVIHPREIFKTAILSNATGMIIGHNHPSGDPLTIV
;
A
#
# COMPACT_ATOMS: atom_id res chain seq x y z
N MET A 1 41.08 -20.50 -2.11
CA MET A 1 39.83 -19.75 -2.34
C MET A 1 39.48 -18.99 -1.07
N SER A 2 39.14 -17.70 -1.17
CA SER A 2 38.74 -16.93 0.01
C SER A 2 37.40 -17.43 0.54
N ARG A 3 37.25 -17.49 1.87
CA ARG A 3 35.98 -17.84 2.52
C ARG A 3 34.96 -16.74 2.23
N LYS A 4 33.81 -17.11 1.67
CA LYS A 4 32.63 -16.23 1.55
C LYS A 4 31.67 -16.53 2.70
N ARG A 5 30.96 -15.51 3.15
CA ARG A 5 29.93 -15.58 4.20
C ARG A 5 28.59 -15.11 3.62
N ILE A 6 27.50 -15.60 4.20
CA ILE A 6 26.14 -15.10 3.96
C ILE A 6 25.52 -14.72 5.30
N ASP A 7 24.67 -13.71 5.29
CA ASP A 7 24.02 -13.19 6.47
C ASP A 7 22.79 -14.02 6.86
N VAL A 8 22.49 -13.96 8.15
CA VAL A 8 21.27 -14.51 8.75
C VAL A 8 20.29 -13.36 8.92
N VAL A 9 19.11 -13.47 8.31
CA VAL A 9 18.12 -12.37 8.23
C VAL A 9 16.87 -12.67 9.06
N LYS A 10 16.19 -11.61 9.53
CA LYS A 10 14.81 -11.65 10.03
C LYS A 10 13.97 -10.67 9.23
N VAL A 11 13.03 -11.19 8.43
CA VAL A 11 12.00 -10.38 7.77
C VAL A 11 10.73 -10.48 8.59
N GLN A 12 10.14 -9.35 8.94
CA GLN A 12 8.92 -9.31 9.74
C GLN A 12 8.02 -8.14 9.31
N MET A 13 6.72 -8.39 9.32
CA MET A 13 5.70 -7.35 9.24
C MET A 13 5.36 -6.91 10.67
N VAL A 14 5.24 -5.61 10.89
CA VAL A 14 4.87 -5.03 12.18
C VAL A 14 3.53 -4.32 12.00
N LYS A 15 2.56 -4.62 12.87
CA LYS A 15 1.29 -3.89 12.89
C LYS A 15 1.49 -2.58 13.62
N GLU A 16 1.38 -1.46 12.90
CA GLU A 16 1.51 -0.11 13.48
C GLU A 16 0.19 0.42 14.04
N ASP A 17 -0.92 0.16 13.36
CA ASP A 17 -2.25 0.64 13.78
C ASP A 17 -3.38 -0.27 13.28
N THR A 18 -4.64 0.11 13.54
CA THR A 18 -5.86 -0.53 13.06
C THR A 18 -6.77 0.52 12.44
N LEU A 19 -7.12 0.33 11.17
CA LEU A 19 -8.11 1.14 10.47
C LEU A 19 -9.45 0.38 10.42
N TRP A 20 -10.51 1.01 10.92
CA TRP A 20 -11.87 0.49 10.78
C TRP A 20 -12.46 0.95 9.45
N TYR A 21 -13.12 0.03 8.74
CA TYR A 21 -13.77 0.31 7.46
C TYR A 21 -15.16 -0.32 7.43
N LEU A 22 -16.11 0.35 6.79
CA LEU A 22 -17.54 0.02 6.91
C LEU A 22 -17.95 -1.24 6.14
N LYS A 23 -17.48 -1.38 4.90
CA LYS A 23 -17.83 -2.50 4.02
C LYS A 23 -16.80 -3.61 4.15
N ARG A 24 -17.23 -4.79 4.61
CA ARG A 24 -16.35 -5.95 4.81
C ARG A 24 -15.58 -6.35 3.54
N ARG A 25 -16.19 -6.22 2.37
CA ARG A 25 -15.63 -6.58 1.05
C ARG A 25 -15.56 -5.37 0.16
N ILE A 26 -14.57 -5.36 -0.72
CA ILE A 26 -14.46 -4.42 -1.83
C ILE A 26 -15.22 -5.00 -3.02
N GLU A 27 -16.26 -4.30 -3.46
CA GLU A 27 -17.10 -4.68 -4.60
C GLU A 27 -16.92 -3.72 -5.78
N GLU A 28 -16.52 -2.47 -5.50
CA GLU A 28 -16.28 -1.44 -6.50
C GLU A 28 -15.03 -0.59 -6.18
N PRO A 29 -14.43 0.11 -7.17
CA PRO A 29 -13.27 0.96 -6.93
C PRO A 29 -13.48 2.03 -5.85
N LYS A 30 -14.72 2.50 -5.69
CA LYS A 30 -15.09 3.49 -4.67
C LYS A 30 -14.83 2.98 -3.25
N ASP A 31 -15.06 1.69 -2.99
CA ASP A 31 -14.85 1.11 -1.66
C ASP A 31 -13.37 1.19 -1.26
N ALA A 32 -12.46 0.91 -2.21
CA ALA A 32 -11.03 1.04 -1.99
C ALA A 32 -10.62 2.51 -1.82
N ALA A 33 -11.16 3.40 -2.64
CA ALA A 33 -10.86 4.83 -2.58
C ALA A 33 -11.28 5.47 -1.26
N ASP A 34 -12.43 5.07 -0.70
CA ASP A 34 -12.90 5.55 0.59
C ASP A 34 -11.96 5.08 1.73
N ILE A 35 -11.55 3.80 1.72
CA ILE A 35 -10.55 3.28 2.68
C ILE A 35 -9.21 4.02 2.57
N MET A 36 -8.72 4.23 1.34
CA MET A 36 -7.45 4.95 1.12
C MET A 36 -7.56 6.40 1.57
N ARG A 37 -8.69 7.07 1.36
CA ARG A 37 -8.91 8.46 1.81
C ARG A 37 -8.83 8.56 3.33
N ASP A 38 -9.48 7.65 4.04
CA ASP A 38 -9.46 7.62 5.51
C ASP A 38 -8.05 7.30 6.05
N PHE A 39 -7.30 6.44 5.35
CA PHE A 39 -5.92 6.09 5.70
C PHE A 39 -4.92 7.22 5.46
N ILE A 40 -5.00 7.90 4.30
CA ILE A 40 -4.08 8.97 3.90
C ILE A 40 -4.33 10.25 4.70
N GLY A 41 -5.60 10.58 4.96
CA GLY A 41 -5.99 11.83 5.60
C GLY A 41 -5.58 13.06 4.79
N ASN A 42 -5.03 14.07 5.47
CA ASN A 42 -4.67 15.37 4.89
C ASN A 42 -3.20 15.45 4.44
N ALA A 43 -2.66 14.36 3.87
CA ALA A 43 -1.27 14.33 3.41
C ALA A 43 -0.99 15.44 2.38
N ASP A 44 0.15 16.14 2.55
CA ASP A 44 0.59 17.26 1.71
C ASP A 44 1.41 16.83 0.49
N ARG A 45 1.69 15.53 0.38
CA ARG A 45 2.46 14.89 -0.69
C ARG A 45 1.67 13.74 -1.28
N GLU A 46 2.10 13.28 -2.45
CA GLU A 46 1.57 12.07 -3.05
C GLU A 46 2.04 10.83 -2.30
N HIS A 47 1.08 10.04 -1.82
CA HIS A 47 1.30 8.77 -1.14
C HIS A 47 0.79 7.66 -2.06
N PHE A 48 1.67 6.72 -2.40
CA PHE A 48 1.29 5.51 -3.11
C PHE A 48 0.96 4.41 -2.10
N ILE A 49 -0.30 4.00 -2.09
CA ILE A 49 -0.89 3.09 -1.12
C ILE A 49 -1.14 1.72 -1.75
N LEU A 50 -0.86 0.67 -0.98
CA LEU A 50 -1.21 -0.71 -1.26
C LEU A 50 -2.27 -1.18 -0.25
N ILE A 51 -3.36 -1.76 -0.74
CA ILE A 51 -4.29 -2.59 0.04
C ILE A 51 -4.11 -4.05 -0.37
N CYS A 52 -3.81 -4.91 0.60
CA CYS A 52 -3.73 -6.36 0.41
C CYS A 52 -5.08 -7.01 0.69
N LEU A 53 -5.50 -7.92 -0.19
CA LEU A 53 -6.78 -8.62 -0.11
C LEU A 53 -6.63 -10.11 0.21
N ASN A 54 -7.67 -10.67 0.84
CA ASN A 54 -7.89 -12.11 0.89
C ASN A 54 -8.76 -12.62 -0.28
N SER A 55 -8.99 -13.94 -0.35
CA SER A 55 -9.72 -14.60 -1.45
C SER A 55 -11.20 -14.24 -1.54
N LYS A 56 -11.72 -13.49 -0.58
CA LYS A 56 -13.10 -12.97 -0.54
C LYS A 56 -13.16 -11.48 -0.89
N ASN A 57 -12.07 -10.90 -1.39
CA ASN A 57 -11.89 -9.46 -1.63
C ASN A 57 -12.08 -8.61 -0.37
N GLU A 58 -11.69 -9.14 0.80
CA GLU A 58 -11.70 -8.40 2.06
C GLU A 58 -10.30 -7.79 2.29
N PRO A 59 -10.19 -6.48 2.61
CA PRO A 59 -8.94 -5.86 3.03
C PRO A 59 -8.34 -6.56 4.25
N THR A 60 -7.03 -6.79 4.22
CA THR A 60 -6.29 -7.43 5.32
C THR A 60 -5.18 -6.55 5.85
N HIS A 61 -4.49 -5.83 4.96
CA HIS A 61 -3.37 -4.94 5.29
C HIS A 61 -3.43 -3.72 4.37
N ILE A 62 -2.93 -2.61 4.87
CA ILE A 62 -2.78 -1.36 4.14
C ILE A 62 -1.41 -0.78 4.46
N GLU A 63 -0.72 -0.26 3.45
CA GLU A 63 0.63 0.31 3.61
C GLU A 63 0.82 1.48 2.65
N THR A 64 1.50 2.53 3.11
CA THR A 64 2.15 3.51 2.22
C THR A 64 3.47 2.93 1.71
N VAL A 65 3.50 2.51 0.45
CA VAL A 65 4.68 1.89 -0.17
C VAL A 65 5.71 2.96 -0.61
N SER A 66 5.23 4.15 -0.98
CA SER A 66 6.09 5.26 -1.39
C SER A 66 5.44 6.60 -1.04
N ILE A 67 6.28 7.57 -0.69
CA ILE A 67 5.89 8.97 -0.51
C ILE A 67 6.70 9.79 -1.52
N GLY A 68 5.99 10.45 -2.41
CA GLY A 68 6.53 11.28 -3.47
C GLY A 68 6.70 12.74 -3.08
N THR A 69 6.67 13.56 -4.12
CA THR A 69 6.60 15.02 -4.05
C THR A 69 5.13 15.47 -4.15
N ILE A 70 4.88 16.72 -4.50
CA ILE A 70 3.53 17.26 -4.71
C ILE A 70 2.88 16.67 -5.98
N ASN A 71 3.69 16.25 -6.97
CA ASN A 71 3.20 15.93 -8.32
C ASN A 71 3.68 14.58 -8.87
N PHE A 72 4.49 13.82 -8.14
CA PHE A 72 4.88 12.47 -8.56
C PHE A 72 5.45 11.65 -7.39
N ALA A 73 5.31 10.32 -7.45
CA ALA A 73 5.98 9.36 -6.58
C ALA A 73 6.75 8.29 -7.38
N VAL A 74 7.97 7.96 -6.95
CA VAL A 74 8.74 6.84 -7.55
C VAL A 74 8.28 5.53 -6.94
N ILE A 75 7.94 4.56 -7.79
CA ILE A 75 7.40 3.27 -7.37
C ILE A 75 8.30 2.15 -7.89
N HIS A 76 8.73 1.27 -7.00
CA HIS A 76 9.45 0.06 -7.36
C HIS A 76 8.60 -1.18 -7.06
N PRO A 77 8.34 -2.06 -8.06
CA PRO A 77 7.54 -3.25 -7.85
C PRO A 77 8.00 -4.14 -6.69
N ARG A 78 9.31 -4.19 -6.41
CA ARG A 78 9.86 -4.95 -5.28
C ARG A 78 9.29 -4.53 -3.93
N GLU A 79 8.98 -3.24 -3.73
CA GLU A 79 8.45 -2.75 -2.47
C GLU A 79 6.96 -3.12 -2.34
N ILE A 80 6.19 -3.03 -3.43
CA ILE A 80 4.79 -3.50 -3.48
C ILE A 80 4.72 -5.00 -3.17
N PHE A 81 5.53 -5.80 -3.87
CA PHE A 81 5.50 -7.25 -3.73
C PHE A 81 6.02 -7.72 -2.38
N LYS A 82 6.98 -7.02 -1.77
CA LYS A 82 7.48 -7.36 -0.43
C LYS A 82 6.34 -7.40 0.58
N THR A 83 5.51 -6.36 0.60
CA THR A 83 4.38 -6.29 1.53
C THR A 83 3.30 -7.30 1.18
N ALA A 84 2.91 -7.39 -0.09
CA ALA A 84 1.91 -8.36 -0.53
C ALA A 84 2.30 -9.82 -0.21
N ILE A 85 3.59 -10.17 -0.38
CA ILE A 85 4.12 -11.49 -0.06
C ILE A 85 4.12 -11.71 1.45
N LEU A 86 4.62 -10.74 2.24
CA LEU A 86 4.66 -10.86 3.69
C LEU A 86 3.26 -10.92 4.34
N SER A 87 2.26 -10.30 3.72
CA SER A 87 0.87 -10.34 4.17
C SER A 87 0.10 -11.57 3.71
N ASN A 88 0.70 -12.46 2.91
CA ASN A 88 0.00 -13.57 2.23
C ASN A 88 -1.22 -13.10 1.41
N ALA A 89 -1.09 -11.98 0.71
CA ALA A 89 -2.18 -11.42 -0.08
C ALA A 89 -2.54 -12.34 -1.24
N THR A 90 -3.84 -12.55 -1.49
CA THR A 90 -4.33 -13.23 -2.71
C THR A 90 -4.66 -12.24 -3.83
N GLY A 91 -4.73 -10.95 -3.51
CA GLY A 91 -4.98 -9.86 -4.43
C GLY A 91 -4.46 -8.55 -3.86
N MET A 92 -4.35 -7.53 -4.71
CA MET A 92 -3.88 -6.21 -4.32
C MET A 92 -4.66 -5.12 -5.04
N ILE A 93 -4.88 -4.00 -4.35
CA ILE A 93 -5.35 -2.75 -4.92
C ILE A 93 -4.30 -1.69 -4.62
N ILE A 94 -3.95 -0.92 -5.64
CA ILE A 94 -3.01 0.19 -5.53
C ILE A 94 -3.70 1.49 -5.90
N GLY A 95 -3.26 2.59 -5.30
CA GLY A 95 -3.76 3.93 -5.60
C GLY A 95 -2.86 4.99 -4.99
N HIS A 96 -3.08 6.23 -5.38
CA HIS A 96 -2.38 7.38 -4.80
C HIS A 96 -3.32 8.58 -4.65
N ASN A 97 -2.98 9.49 -3.74
CA ASN A 97 -3.64 10.79 -3.67
C ASN A 97 -2.89 11.83 -4.51
N HIS A 98 -3.61 12.85 -4.96
CA HIS A 98 -3.05 14.12 -5.40
C HIS A 98 -3.42 15.19 -4.38
N PRO A 99 -2.43 15.87 -3.74
CA PRO A 99 -2.71 16.96 -2.80
C PRO A 99 -3.55 18.10 -3.40
N SER A 100 -3.50 18.28 -4.73
CA SER A 100 -4.31 19.26 -5.47
C SER A 100 -5.80 18.92 -5.52
N GLY A 101 -6.18 17.66 -5.28
CA GLY A 101 -7.54 17.14 -5.47
C GLY A 101 -7.91 16.84 -6.93
N ASP A 102 -7.02 17.07 -7.89
CA ASP A 102 -7.25 16.76 -9.30
C ASP A 102 -6.69 15.36 -9.66
N PRO A 103 -7.55 14.37 -9.98
CA PRO A 103 -7.11 13.01 -10.32
C PRO A 103 -6.55 12.86 -11.74
N LEU A 104 -6.61 13.90 -12.59
CA LEU A 104 -6.15 13.84 -13.98
C LEU A 104 -4.67 14.20 -14.16
N THR A 105 -4.02 14.74 -13.13
CA THR A 105 -2.60 15.08 -13.19
C THR A 105 -1.79 13.81 -12.91
N ILE A 106 -1.18 13.20 -13.92
CA ILE A 106 -0.57 11.87 -13.81
C ILE A 106 0.80 11.93 -13.12
N VAL A 107 1.11 10.85 -12.38
CA VAL A 107 2.47 10.37 -12.08
C VAL A 107 3.18 9.91 -13.36
#